data_AF-A0A8E6TYH0-F1
#
_entry.id   AF-A0A8E6TYH0-F1
#
_cell.length_a   1.000
_cell.length_b   1.000
_cell.length_c   1.000
_cell.angle_alpha   90.00
_cell.angle_beta   90.00
_cell.angle_gamma   90.00
#
_symmetry.space_group_name_H-M   'P 1'
#
loop_
_entity.id
_entity.type
_entity.pdbx_description
1 polymer ?
#
loop_
_entity_poly.entity_id
_entity_poly.type
_entity_poly.pdbx_seq_one_letter_code
_entity_poly.pdbx_strand_id
1 'polypeptide(L)'
;MSWLPLNPIPLKDRVSMIFLQYGQIDVIDGAFVLIDKTGVRTHIPVGSVACIMLEPGTRVSHAAVRLAATVGTLLVWVGEAGVRVYASGQPGGARSDKLLYQAKLALDEDLRLKVVRKMFELRFGEPAPSRRSVDQLRGIEGSRVRATYALLAKQYGVKWLGRRYDPKDWEKGDVINQCISSATSCLYGVTEAAILAAGYAPAIGFVHTGKPLSFVYDIADIIKFETVVPKAFEIARRNPAEPDRDVRIACRDIFRSGKTLAKLIPLIEDVLAAGEIQPPLPPEDSQPIAIPLPIALGDSGHRST
;
A
#
# COMPACT_ATOMS: atom_id res chain seq x y z
N MET A 1 -38.86 -5.60 -0.96
CA MET A 1 -37.65 -6.15 -1.62
C MET A 1 -36.80 -6.83 -0.57
N SER A 2 -36.40 -8.08 -0.79
CA SER A 2 -35.44 -8.78 0.06
C SER A 2 -34.06 -8.13 -0.10
N TRP A 3 -33.46 -7.69 1.00
CA TRP A 3 -32.08 -7.18 1.02
C TRP A 3 -31.11 -8.35 0.98
N LEU A 4 -30.12 -8.31 0.08
CA LEU A 4 -29.03 -9.28 0.03
C LEU A 4 -27.77 -8.64 0.65
N PRO A 5 -27.07 -9.34 1.56
CA PRO A 5 -25.84 -8.83 2.14
C PRO A 5 -24.73 -8.71 1.08
N LEU A 6 -24.00 -7.60 1.13
CA LEU A 6 -22.83 -7.33 0.29
C LEU A 6 -21.56 -7.73 1.04
N ASN A 7 -20.84 -8.71 0.53
CA ASN A 7 -19.58 -9.19 1.10
C ASN A 7 -18.37 -8.77 0.24
N PRO A 8 -17.23 -8.42 0.86
CA PRO A 8 -15.97 -8.21 0.14
C PRO A 8 -15.52 -9.47 -0.60
N ILE A 9 -15.04 -9.32 -1.83
CA ILE A 9 -14.34 -10.39 -2.56
C ILE A 9 -12.83 -10.39 -2.23
N PRO A 10 -12.10 -11.51 -2.40
CA PRO A 10 -10.65 -11.56 -2.15
C PRO A 10 -9.86 -10.52 -2.94
N LEU A 11 -8.84 -9.92 -2.31
CA LEU A 11 -8.00 -8.86 -2.88
C LEU A 11 -7.28 -9.29 -4.16
N LYS A 12 -6.88 -10.57 -4.23
CA LYS A 12 -6.22 -11.18 -5.40
C LYS A 12 -7.06 -11.16 -6.68
N ASP A 13 -8.38 -11.09 -6.55
CA ASP A 13 -9.33 -11.11 -7.67
C ASP A 13 -9.77 -9.69 -8.08
N ARG A 14 -9.20 -8.66 -7.46
CA ARG A 14 -9.52 -7.25 -7.70
C ARG A 14 -8.51 -6.57 -8.62
N VAL A 15 -8.99 -5.53 -9.30
CA VAL A 15 -8.13 -4.53 -9.95
C VAL A 15 -7.34 -3.77 -8.89
N SER A 16 -6.07 -3.51 -9.17
CA SER A 16 -5.14 -2.94 -8.19
C SER A 16 -5.55 -1.57 -7.66
N MET A 17 -5.85 -0.65 -8.56
CA MET A 17 -6.25 0.70 -8.18
C MET A 17 -6.95 1.44 -9.32
N ILE A 18 -7.69 2.48 -8.96
CA ILE A 18 -8.20 3.49 -9.90
C ILE A 18 -7.93 4.89 -9.32
N PHE A 19 -7.71 5.88 -10.20
CA PHE A 19 -7.57 7.29 -9.84
C PHE A 19 -8.82 8.03 -10.25
N LEU A 20 -9.36 8.85 -9.34
CA LEU A 20 -10.51 9.71 -9.59
C LEU A 20 -10.11 11.15 -9.27
N GLN A 21 -10.44 12.06 -10.18
CA GLN A 21 -10.16 13.49 -10.07
C GLN A 21 -11.39 14.31 -10.46
N TYR A 22 -11.47 15.54 -9.95
CA TYR A 22 -12.42 16.58 -10.39
C TYR A 22 -13.89 16.13 -10.56
N GLY A 23 -14.52 15.68 -9.48
CA GLY A 23 -15.94 15.32 -9.51
C GLY A 23 -16.52 14.97 -8.14
N GLN A 24 -17.84 14.81 -8.10
CA GLN A 24 -18.56 14.30 -6.93
C GLN A 24 -18.73 12.80 -7.04
N ILE A 25 -18.30 12.09 -6.02
CA ILE A 25 -18.45 10.66 -5.87
C ILE A 25 -19.69 10.41 -5.00
N ASP A 26 -20.62 9.64 -5.53
CA ASP A 26 -21.90 9.35 -4.89
C ASP A 26 -22.37 7.92 -5.13
N VAL A 27 -23.51 7.57 -4.52
CA VAL A 27 -24.20 6.30 -4.75
C VAL A 27 -25.55 6.57 -5.41
N ILE A 28 -25.75 6.01 -6.60
CA ILE A 28 -27.01 6.07 -7.34
C ILE A 28 -27.46 4.64 -7.60
N ASP A 29 -28.68 4.30 -7.18
CA ASP A 29 -29.26 2.95 -7.31
C ASP A 29 -28.35 1.83 -6.74
N GLY A 30 -27.63 2.14 -5.67
CA GLY A 30 -26.69 1.22 -5.02
C GLY A 30 -25.33 1.08 -5.74
N ALA A 31 -25.10 1.80 -6.84
CA ALA A 31 -23.84 1.78 -7.58
C ALA A 31 -22.97 3.00 -7.24
N PHE A 32 -21.65 2.80 -7.22
CA PHE A 32 -20.67 3.86 -7.00
C PHE A 32 -20.43 4.64 -8.30
N VAL A 33 -20.61 5.96 -8.26
CA VAL A 33 -20.58 6.83 -9.46
C VAL A 33 -19.73 8.06 -9.20
N LEU A 34 -18.92 8.44 -10.20
CA LEU A 34 -18.28 9.76 -10.29
C LEU A 34 -19.12 10.65 -11.22
N ILE A 35 -19.48 11.84 -10.74
CA ILE A 35 -20.24 12.85 -11.45
C ILE A 35 -19.31 14.05 -11.68
N ASP A 36 -19.03 14.36 -12.94
CA ASP A 36 -18.18 15.50 -13.28
C ASP A 36 -18.96 16.83 -13.29
N LYS A 37 -18.26 17.94 -13.58
CA LYS A 37 -18.88 19.28 -13.66
C LYS A 37 -19.93 19.42 -14.77
N THR A 38 -19.92 18.53 -15.77
CA THR A 38 -20.88 18.51 -16.89
C THR A 38 -22.09 17.61 -16.58
N GLY A 39 -22.08 16.93 -15.44
CA GLY A 39 -23.12 16.00 -15.03
C GLY A 39 -22.96 14.59 -15.63
N VAL A 40 -21.86 14.32 -16.36
CA VAL A 40 -21.57 12.99 -16.90
C VAL A 40 -21.28 12.03 -15.75
N ARG A 41 -21.98 10.90 -15.78
CA ARG A 41 -21.90 9.85 -14.77
C ARG A 41 -20.98 8.74 -15.24
N THR A 42 -19.90 8.52 -14.52
CA THR A 42 -18.99 7.39 -14.74
C THR A 42 -19.22 6.34 -13.65
N HIS A 43 -19.69 5.16 -14.04
CA HIS A 43 -19.87 4.05 -13.11
C HIS A 43 -18.52 3.42 -12.75
N ILE A 44 -18.33 3.13 -11.46
CA ILE A 44 -17.11 2.54 -10.93
C ILE A 44 -17.48 1.23 -10.24
N PRO A 45 -16.91 0.08 -10.65
CA PRO A 45 -17.17 -1.20 -10.01
C PRO A 45 -16.39 -1.28 -8.69
N VAL A 46 -16.85 -0.54 -7.66
CA VAL A 46 -16.11 -0.34 -6.40
C VAL A 46 -15.66 -1.66 -5.76
N GLY A 47 -16.52 -2.67 -5.69
CA GLY A 47 -16.17 -3.99 -5.10
C GLY A 47 -15.13 -4.79 -5.86
N SER A 48 -14.86 -4.44 -7.12
CA SER A 48 -13.83 -5.07 -7.95
C SER A 48 -12.48 -4.36 -7.88
N VAL A 49 -12.36 -3.28 -7.10
CA VAL A 49 -11.12 -2.50 -6.97
C VAL A 49 -10.59 -2.64 -5.54
N ALA A 50 -9.28 -2.81 -5.40
CA ALA A 50 -8.63 -2.88 -4.08
C ALA A 50 -8.52 -1.49 -3.44
N CYS A 51 -8.11 -0.49 -4.22
CA CYS A 51 -7.84 0.87 -3.76
C CYS A 51 -8.34 1.94 -4.75
N ILE A 52 -9.07 2.93 -4.25
CA ILE A 52 -9.45 4.13 -4.99
C ILE A 52 -8.60 5.29 -4.49
N MET A 53 -7.83 5.87 -5.40
CA MET A 53 -7.00 7.05 -5.18
C MET A 53 -7.81 8.29 -5.53
N LEU A 54 -8.11 9.10 -4.52
CA LEU A 54 -8.93 10.30 -4.61
C LEU A 54 -8.01 11.52 -4.71
N GLU A 55 -7.89 12.06 -5.92
CA GLU A 55 -7.05 13.23 -6.23
C GLU A 55 -7.77 14.55 -5.89
N PRO A 56 -7.06 15.69 -5.90
CA PRO A 56 -7.65 17.00 -5.64
C PRO A 56 -8.88 17.30 -6.49
N GLY A 57 -9.84 18.00 -5.89
CA GLY A 57 -11.13 18.33 -6.52
C GLY A 57 -12.16 17.20 -6.53
N THR A 58 -11.88 16.08 -5.84
CA THR A 58 -12.90 15.07 -5.52
C THR A 58 -13.72 15.47 -4.28
N ARG A 59 -15.03 15.19 -4.30
CA ARG A 59 -15.93 15.28 -3.14
C ARG A 59 -16.63 13.95 -2.96
N VAL A 60 -16.61 13.37 -1.77
CA VAL A 60 -17.17 12.03 -1.53
C VAL A 60 -18.39 12.11 -0.63
N SER A 61 -19.51 11.53 -1.06
CA SER A 61 -20.71 11.44 -0.22
C SER A 61 -20.55 10.39 0.87
N HIS A 62 -21.28 10.54 1.97
CA HIS A 62 -21.30 9.54 3.04
C HIS A 62 -21.74 8.16 2.53
N ALA A 63 -22.71 8.12 1.60
CA ALA A 63 -23.19 6.88 1.01
C ALA A 63 -22.07 6.15 0.25
N ALA A 64 -21.22 6.88 -0.48
CA ALA A 64 -20.08 6.31 -1.18
C ALA A 64 -19.02 5.74 -0.22
N VAL A 65 -18.70 6.46 0.87
CA VAL A 65 -17.80 5.96 1.92
C VAL A 65 -18.34 4.68 2.56
N ARG A 66 -19.63 4.68 2.91
CA ARG A 66 -20.31 3.49 3.45
C ARG A 66 -20.21 2.31 2.50
N LEU A 67 -20.54 2.51 1.21
CA LEU A 67 -20.51 1.45 0.22
C LEU A 67 -19.10 0.89 0.02
N ALA A 68 -18.09 1.76 -0.10
CA ALA A 68 -16.69 1.36 -0.23
C ALA A 68 -16.23 0.52 0.98
N ALA A 69 -16.60 0.93 2.20
CA ALA A 69 -16.30 0.16 3.41
C ALA A 69 -17.01 -1.21 3.41
N THR A 70 -18.30 -1.26 3.05
CA THR A 70 -19.07 -2.51 2.97
C THR A 70 -18.43 -3.52 2.02
N VAL A 71 -17.96 -3.09 0.85
CA VAL A 71 -17.30 -3.99 -0.11
C VAL A 71 -15.81 -4.18 0.15
N GLY A 72 -15.26 -3.61 1.23
CA GLY A 72 -13.86 -3.78 1.58
C GLY A 72 -12.88 -3.04 0.65
N THR A 73 -13.27 -1.90 0.05
CA THR A 73 -12.43 -1.12 -0.87
C THR A 73 -11.78 0.06 -0.17
N LEU A 74 -10.45 0.17 -0.29
CA LEU A 74 -9.69 1.24 0.34
C LEU A 74 -9.92 2.56 -0.37
N LEU A 75 -10.28 3.62 0.36
CA LEU A 75 -10.26 4.99 -0.13
C LEU A 75 -9.00 5.67 0.40
N VAL A 76 -8.17 6.21 -0.50
CA VAL A 76 -6.96 6.96 -0.15
C VAL A 76 -7.05 8.35 -0.75
N TRP A 77 -7.05 9.37 0.09
CA TRP A 77 -6.96 10.75 -0.35
C TRP A 77 -5.52 11.09 -0.62
N VAL A 78 -5.24 11.51 -1.85
CA VAL A 78 -3.90 11.84 -2.27
C VAL A 78 -3.80 13.24 -2.87
N GLY A 79 -2.59 13.78 -2.85
CA GLY A 79 -2.23 14.95 -3.65
C GLY A 79 -2.24 14.62 -5.15
N GLU A 80 -1.98 15.63 -5.96
CA GLU A 80 -1.80 15.43 -7.40
C GLU A 80 -0.80 14.31 -7.64
N ALA A 81 -1.12 13.39 -8.55
CA ALA A 81 -0.26 12.27 -8.90
C ALA A 81 0.08 11.30 -7.76
N GLY A 82 -0.66 11.30 -6.65
CA GLY A 82 -0.37 10.43 -5.52
C GLY A 82 0.76 10.92 -4.61
N VAL A 83 1.44 12.02 -4.93
CA VAL A 83 2.76 12.37 -4.33
C VAL A 83 2.72 12.56 -2.81
N ARG A 84 1.53 12.80 -2.27
CA ARG A 84 1.24 12.87 -0.85
C ARG A 84 0.02 12.01 -0.54
N VAL A 85 0.09 11.23 0.53
CA VAL A 85 -1.10 10.62 1.14
C VAL A 85 -1.59 11.56 2.24
N TYR A 86 -2.86 11.95 2.19
CA TYR A 86 -3.50 12.78 3.22
C TYR A 86 -4.21 11.93 4.27
N ALA A 87 -4.99 10.94 3.82
CA ALA A 87 -5.78 10.06 4.68
C ALA A 87 -6.09 8.75 3.96
N SER A 88 -6.36 7.71 4.73
CA SER A 88 -6.86 6.42 4.26
C SER A 88 -8.04 5.98 5.10
N GLY A 89 -9.07 5.42 4.47
CA GLY A 89 -10.17 4.76 5.19
C GLY A 89 -9.76 3.34 5.59
N GLN A 90 -10.25 2.78 6.70
CA GLN A 90 -10.04 1.36 7.00
C GLN A 90 -11.27 0.54 6.63
N PRO A 91 -11.33 -0.05 5.42
CA PRO A 91 -12.47 -0.89 5.02
C PRO A 91 -12.33 -2.33 5.58
N GLY A 92 -11.10 -2.78 5.85
CA GLY A 92 -10.79 -4.03 6.55
C GLY A 92 -10.80 -3.80 8.06
N GLY A 93 -11.44 -4.70 8.80
CA GLY A 93 -11.51 -4.60 10.25
C GLY A 93 -10.23 -5.13 10.82
N ALA A 94 -9.44 -4.27 11.45
CA ALA A 94 -8.29 -4.71 12.19
C ALA A 94 -8.73 -5.80 13.18
N ARG A 95 -8.11 -6.98 13.10
CA ARG A 95 -8.37 -8.06 14.05
C ARG A 95 -7.45 -7.90 15.23
N SER A 96 -7.99 -8.02 16.44
CA SER A 96 -7.23 -7.82 17.67
C SER A 96 -6.04 -8.77 17.76
N ASP A 97 -6.21 -10.04 17.38
CA ASP A 97 -5.14 -11.05 17.34
C ASP A 97 -3.99 -10.66 16.41
N LYS A 98 -4.29 -10.21 15.18
CA LYS A 98 -3.31 -9.74 14.19
C LYS A 98 -2.58 -8.48 14.67
N LEU A 99 -3.30 -7.53 15.26
CA LEU A 99 -2.71 -6.31 15.82
C LEU A 99 -1.77 -6.61 16.99
N LEU A 100 -2.21 -7.45 17.94
CA LEU A 100 -1.42 -7.83 19.10
C LEU A 100 -0.19 -8.65 18.70
N TYR A 101 -0.33 -9.53 17.71
CA TYR A 101 0.80 -10.25 17.12
C TYR A 101 1.86 -9.29 16.54
N GLN A 102 1.44 -8.37 15.67
CA GLN A 102 2.36 -7.38 15.08
C GLN A 102 3.00 -6.48 16.15
N ALA A 103 2.21 -6.03 17.13
CA ALA A 103 2.71 -5.22 18.23
C ALA A 103 3.75 -5.97 19.08
N LYS A 104 3.50 -7.24 19.40
CA LYS A 104 4.44 -8.08 20.15
C LYS A 104 5.76 -8.24 19.39
N LEU A 105 5.71 -8.48 18.08
CA LEU A 105 6.91 -8.55 17.24
C LEU A 105 7.70 -7.24 17.21
N ALA A 106 7.01 -6.09 17.25
CA ALA A 106 7.65 -4.77 17.17
C ALA A 106 8.19 -4.26 18.52
N LEU A 107 7.59 -4.67 19.64
CA LEU A 107 7.95 -4.25 20.99
C LEU A 107 9.12 -5.03 21.60
N ASP A 108 9.35 -6.27 21.12
CA ASP A 108 10.49 -7.09 21.54
C ASP A 108 11.65 -6.90 20.56
N GLU A 109 12.81 -6.45 21.05
CA GLU A 109 13.96 -6.12 20.20
C GLU A 109 14.56 -7.33 19.48
N ASP A 110 14.50 -8.53 20.07
CA ASP A 110 15.02 -9.75 19.44
C ASP A 110 14.08 -10.22 18.33
N LEU A 111 12.76 -10.21 18.58
CA LEU A 111 11.75 -10.51 17.56
C LEU A 111 11.80 -9.50 16.41
N ARG A 112 11.91 -8.21 16.74
CA ARG A 112 12.03 -7.13 15.77
C ARG A 112 13.26 -7.33 14.89
N LEU A 113 14.41 -7.69 15.47
CA LEU A 113 15.63 -7.95 14.71
C LEU A 113 15.45 -9.12 13.74
N LYS A 114 14.78 -10.21 14.13
CA LYS A 114 14.50 -11.33 13.23
C LYS A 114 13.67 -10.88 12.01
N VAL A 115 12.60 -10.11 12.24
CA VAL A 115 11.76 -9.56 11.18
C VAL A 115 12.57 -8.64 10.25
N VAL A 116 13.39 -7.73 10.79
CA VAL A 116 14.26 -6.84 9.99
C VAL A 116 15.25 -7.63 9.13
N ARG A 117 15.82 -8.71 9.66
CA ARG A 117 16.75 -9.58 8.91
C ARG A 117 16.05 -10.30 7.76
N LYS A 118 14.82 -10.78 7.98
CA LYS A 118 14.00 -11.38 6.93
C LYS A 118 13.65 -10.37 5.84
N MET A 119 13.27 -9.14 6.21
CA MET A 119 13.04 -8.05 5.25
C MET A 119 14.28 -7.78 4.40
N PHE A 120 15.46 -7.73 5.02
CA PHE A 120 16.74 -7.54 4.31
C PHE A 120 17.01 -8.68 3.31
N GLU A 121 16.81 -9.92 3.74
CA GLU A 121 17.00 -11.11 2.90
C GLU A 121 16.09 -11.09 1.67
N LEU A 122 14.79 -10.86 1.88
CA LEU A 122 13.82 -10.77 0.79
C LEU A 122 14.13 -9.62 -0.18
N ARG A 123 14.64 -8.49 0.35
CA ARG A 123 14.96 -7.30 -0.45
C ARG A 123 16.19 -7.50 -1.34
N PHE A 124 17.22 -8.18 -0.83
CA PHE A 124 18.52 -8.27 -1.51
C PHE A 124 18.84 -9.67 -2.07
N GLY A 125 18.00 -10.67 -1.78
CA GLY A 125 18.20 -12.06 -2.20
C GLY A 125 19.35 -12.76 -1.47
N GLU A 126 19.85 -12.18 -0.38
CA GLU A 126 20.94 -12.75 0.41
C GLU A 126 20.80 -12.42 1.91
N PRO A 127 21.27 -13.31 2.80
CA PRO A 127 21.17 -13.08 4.24
C PRO A 127 21.87 -11.81 4.69
N ALA A 128 21.25 -11.10 5.65
CA ALA A 128 21.89 -9.97 6.32
C ALA A 128 23.19 -10.42 7.05
N PRO A 129 24.24 -9.59 7.07
CA PRO A 129 25.46 -9.90 7.83
C PRO A 129 25.14 -10.24 9.29
N SER A 130 25.81 -11.26 9.84
CA SER A 130 25.62 -11.67 11.23
C SER A 130 26.11 -10.60 12.22
N ARG A 131 25.57 -10.61 13.45
CA ARG A 131 25.96 -9.72 14.56
C ARG A 131 25.87 -8.22 14.22
N ARG A 132 24.82 -7.83 13.49
CA ARG A 132 24.52 -6.43 13.19
C ARG A 132 23.22 -6.00 13.83
N SER A 133 23.21 -4.80 14.43
CA SER A 133 21.98 -4.17 14.92
C SER A 133 21.12 -3.64 13.77
N VAL A 134 19.86 -3.31 14.05
CA VAL A 134 18.93 -2.71 13.08
C VAL A 134 19.51 -1.45 12.43
N ASP A 135 20.14 -0.57 13.20
CA ASP A 135 20.72 0.66 12.67
C ASP A 135 21.91 0.41 11.73
N GLN A 136 22.73 -0.61 12.03
CA GLN A 136 23.82 -1.01 11.15
C GLN A 136 23.29 -1.59 9.83
N LEU A 137 22.22 -2.39 9.88
CA LEU A 137 21.56 -2.91 8.69
C LEU A 137 20.95 -1.78 7.85
N ARG A 138 20.33 -0.77 8.46
CA ARG A 138 19.82 0.43 7.78
C ARG A 138 20.94 1.19 7.05
N GLY A 139 22.13 1.29 7.66
CA GLY A 139 23.29 1.90 7.02
C GLY A 139 23.75 1.16 5.76
N ILE A 140 23.79 -0.17 5.82
CA ILE A 140 24.14 -1.04 4.68
C ILE A 140 23.09 -0.91 3.57
N GLU A 141 21.81 -1.00 3.93
CA GLU A 141 20.69 -0.82 3.02
C GLU A 141 20.75 0.53 2.30
N GLY A 142 20.97 1.63 3.04
CA GLY A 142 21.08 2.97 2.45
C GLY A 142 22.23 3.08 1.44
N SER A 143 23.35 2.42 1.70
CA SER A 143 24.48 2.37 0.76
C SER A 143 24.11 1.63 -0.52
N ARG A 144 23.50 0.45 -0.41
CA ARG A 144 23.05 -0.37 -1.54
C ARG A 144 22.00 0.37 -2.38
N VAL A 145 21.02 1.01 -1.73
CA VAL A 145 19.99 1.81 -2.41
C VAL A 145 20.60 2.94 -3.25
N ARG A 146 21.59 3.67 -2.72
CA ARG A 146 22.30 4.72 -3.49
C ARG A 146 23.02 4.13 -4.70
N ALA A 147 23.69 2.99 -4.54
CA ALA A 147 24.35 2.29 -5.64
C ALA A 147 23.35 1.82 -6.71
N THR A 148 22.20 1.28 -6.32
CA THR A 148 21.14 0.86 -7.26
C THR A 148 20.59 2.03 -8.06
N TYR A 149 20.34 3.19 -7.43
CA TYR A 149 19.94 4.39 -8.17
C TYR A 149 20.99 4.85 -9.18
N ALA A 150 22.27 4.86 -8.80
CA ALA A 150 23.35 5.23 -9.71
C ALA A 150 23.47 4.24 -10.90
N LEU A 151 23.27 2.94 -10.64
CA LEU A 151 23.26 1.90 -11.67
C LEU A 151 22.10 2.10 -12.65
N LEU A 152 20.87 2.28 -12.14
CA LEU A 152 19.70 2.53 -12.96
C LEU A 152 19.84 3.81 -13.78
N ALA A 153 20.36 4.89 -13.17
CA ALA A 153 20.64 6.14 -13.88
C ALA A 153 21.58 5.91 -15.09
N LYS A 154 22.65 5.13 -14.89
CA LYS A 154 23.58 4.76 -15.97
C LYS A 154 22.92 3.88 -17.04
N GLN A 155 22.17 2.86 -16.62
CA GLN A 155 21.50 1.91 -17.54
C GLN A 155 20.46 2.60 -18.43
N TYR A 156 19.67 3.50 -17.86
CA TYR A 156 18.62 4.21 -18.59
C TYR A 156 19.11 5.53 -19.20
N GLY A 157 20.36 5.93 -18.97
CA GLY A 157 20.91 7.18 -19.52
C GLY A 157 20.26 8.44 -18.95
N VAL A 158 19.85 8.41 -17.67
CA VAL A 158 19.18 9.52 -16.98
C VAL A 158 20.19 10.24 -16.09
N LYS A 159 20.26 11.58 -16.18
CA LYS A 159 21.09 12.39 -15.28
C LYS A 159 20.54 12.29 -13.85
N TRP A 160 21.33 11.73 -12.94
CA TRP A 160 20.94 11.53 -11.55
C TRP A 160 21.80 12.37 -10.60
N LEU A 161 21.15 13.23 -9.83
CA LEU A 161 21.78 14.15 -8.87
C LEU A 161 21.43 13.80 -7.42
N GLY A 162 20.94 12.59 -7.19
CA GLY A 162 20.43 12.12 -5.91
C GLY A 162 18.91 12.25 -5.79
N ARG A 163 18.36 11.58 -4.77
CA ARG A 163 16.94 11.62 -4.45
C ARG A 163 16.62 12.94 -3.77
N ARG A 164 15.98 13.86 -4.48
CA ARG A 164 15.63 15.20 -4.00
C ARG A 164 14.18 15.51 -4.39
N TYR A 165 13.39 15.87 -3.40
CA TYR A 165 12.04 16.38 -3.62
C TYR A 165 11.75 17.41 -2.54
N ASP A 166 11.05 18.49 -2.91
CA ASP A 166 10.52 19.45 -1.95
C ASP A 166 9.09 19.02 -1.60
N PRO A 167 8.80 18.63 -0.35
CA PRO A 167 7.45 18.26 0.07
C PRO A 167 6.41 19.39 -0.09
N LYS A 168 6.87 20.65 -0.26
CA LYS A 168 6.02 21.83 -0.44
C LYS A 168 5.89 22.28 -1.88
N ASP A 169 6.74 21.78 -2.79
CA ASP A 169 6.81 22.26 -4.17
C ASP A 169 7.21 21.13 -5.12
N TRP A 170 6.20 20.55 -5.78
CA TRP A 170 6.35 19.41 -6.67
C TRP A 170 7.15 19.75 -7.92
N GLU A 171 6.88 20.90 -8.53
CA GLU A 171 7.43 21.31 -9.83
C GLU A 171 8.94 21.57 -9.77
N LYS A 172 9.48 21.83 -8.56
CA LYS A 172 10.92 21.96 -8.34
C LYS A 172 11.71 20.65 -8.47
N GLY A 173 11.05 19.50 -8.39
CA GLY A 173 11.69 18.21 -8.59
C GLY A 173 12.07 18.00 -10.06
N ASP A 174 13.27 17.46 -10.33
CA ASP A 174 13.58 17.00 -11.68
C ASP A 174 12.66 15.85 -12.10
N VAL A 175 12.51 15.64 -13.42
CA VAL A 175 11.54 14.68 -13.99
C VAL A 175 11.71 13.27 -13.41
N ILE A 176 12.94 12.84 -13.16
CA ILE A 176 13.20 11.52 -12.57
C ILE A 176 12.73 11.44 -11.12
N ASN A 177 12.97 12.48 -10.31
CA ASN A 177 12.45 12.50 -8.94
C ASN A 177 10.92 12.56 -8.91
N GLN A 178 10.29 13.27 -9.85
CA GLN A 178 8.85 13.23 -10.02
C GLN A 178 8.36 11.82 -10.35
N CYS A 179 8.94 11.17 -11.37
CA CYS A 179 8.57 9.81 -11.75
C CYS A 179 8.70 8.82 -10.59
N ILE A 180 9.81 8.86 -9.84
CA ILE A 180 10.02 7.97 -8.68
C ILE A 180 8.97 8.25 -7.61
N SER A 181 8.66 9.51 -7.30
CA SER A 181 7.66 9.86 -6.30
C SER A 181 6.27 9.31 -6.67
N SER A 182 5.80 9.54 -7.90
CA SER A 182 4.52 9.01 -8.38
C SER A 182 4.49 7.47 -8.35
N ALA A 183 5.59 6.83 -8.76
CA ALA A 183 5.72 5.38 -8.77
C ALA A 183 5.66 4.79 -7.34
N THR A 184 6.40 5.40 -6.41
CA THR A 184 6.40 4.98 -5.00
C THR A 184 5.07 5.21 -4.33
N SER A 185 4.35 6.29 -4.65
CA SER A 185 3.00 6.50 -4.13
C SER A 185 2.03 5.41 -4.56
N CYS A 186 2.05 5.06 -5.85
CA CYS A 186 1.22 3.95 -6.35
C CYS A 186 1.52 2.66 -5.56
N LEU A 187 2.81 2.36 -5.36
CA LEU A 187 3.21 1.19 -4.59
C LEU A 187 2.74 1.26 -3.12
N TYR A 188 2.87 2.41 -2.47
CA TYR A 188 2.42 2.58 -1.09
C TYR A 188 0.91 2.40 -0.95
N GLY A 189 0.10 2.89 -1.90
CA GLY A 189 -1.35 2.70 -1.89
C GLY A 189 -1.77 1.22 -1.91
N VAL A 190 -1.19 0.41 -2.81
CA VAL A 190 -1.50 -1.05 -2.84
C VAL A 190 -0.94 -1.81 -1.65
N THR A 191 0.22 -1.38 -1.13
CA THR A 191 0.80 -1.99 0.07
C THR A 191 -0.03 -1.69 1.31
N GLU A 192 -0.52 -0.45 1.47
CA GLU A 192 -1.44 -0.09 2.55
C GLU A 192 -2.75 -0.86 2.45
N ALA A 193 -3.32 -0.99 1.24
CA ALA A 193 -4.51 -1.82 1.01
C ALA A 193 -4.28 -3.28 1.43
N ALA A 194 -3.12 -3.85 1.08
CA ALA A 194 -2.78 -5.23 1.46
C ALA A 194 -2.58 -5.40 2.97
N ILE A 195 -1.90 -4.46 3.63
CA ILE A 195 -1.71 -4.47 5.10
C ILE A 195 -3.07 -4.42 5.82
N LEU A 196 -3.96 -3.53 5.40
CA LEU A 196 -5.29 -3.40 5.98
C LEU A 196 -6.16 -4.64 5.69
N ALA A 197 -6.09 -5.20 4.48
CA ALA A 197 -6.81 -6.43 4.12
C ALA A 197 -6.29 -7.66 4.88
N ALA A 198 -4.99 -7.69 5.23
CA ALA A 198 -4.40 -8.73 6.08
C ALA A 198 -4.74 -8.56 7.58
N GLY A 199 -5.34 -7.42 7.96
CA GLY A 199 -5.76 -7.14 9.34
C GLY A 199 -4.66 -6.53 10.22
N TYR A 200 -3.58 -6.00 9.61
CA TYR A 200 -2.44 -5.39 10.31
C TYR A 200 -2.52 -3.86 10.33
N ALA A 201 -1.70 -3.24 11.20
CA ALA A 201 -1.60 -1.79 11.34
C ALA A 201 -0.50 -1.21 10.44
N PRO A 202 -0.83 -0.22 9.56
CA PRO A 202 0.16 0.52 8.77
C PRO A 202 1.23 1.25 9.59
N ALA A 203 0.91 1.64 10.83
CA ALA A 203 1.77 2.46 11.68
C ALA A 203 2.83 1.67 12.47
N ILE A 204 2.68 0.35 12.62
CA ILE A 204 3.60 -0.47 13.43
C ILE A 204 4.67 -1.09 12.52
N GLY A 205 5.74 -0.36 12.27
CA GLY A 205 6.89 -0.83 11.48
C GLY A 205 8.06 -1.36 12.32
N PHE A 206 9.02 -1.94 11.62
CA PHE A 206 10.20 -2.63 12.14
C PHE A 206 11.48 -1.87 11.78
N VAL A 207 11.68 -1.58 10.49
CA VAL A 207 12.81 -0.76 10.02
C VAL A 207 12.46 0.72 10.15
N HIS A 208 11.29 1.13 9.66
CA HIS A 208 10.78 2.49 9.83
C HIS A 208 9.87 2.56 11.05
N THR A 209 10.11 3.51 11.96
CA THR A 209 9.30 3.69 13.18
C THR A 209 8.86 5.15 13.35
N GLY A 210 7.76 5.36 14.10
CA GLY A 210 7.26 6.70 14.45
C GLY A 210 6.50 7.46 13.36
N LYS A 211 6.24 6.84 12.20
CA LYS A 211 5.44 7.44 11.11
C LYS A 211 4.10 6.71 10.94
N PRO A 212 3.03 7.40 10.51
CA PRO A 212 1.72 6.76 10.29
C PRO A 212 1.72 5.59 9.28
N LEU A 213 2.68 5.56 8.37
CA LEU A 213 2.83 4.55 7.30
C LEU A 213 4.12 3.74 7.44
N SER A 214 4.66 3.64 8.65
CA SER A 214 5.91 2.95 8.95
C SER A 214 6.00 1.54 8.34
N PHE A 215 4.99 0.70 8.53
CA PHE A 215 4.99 -0.67 8.00
C PHE A 215 4.75 -0.73 6.49
N VAL A 216 4.03 0.26 5.94
CA VAL A 216 3.87 0.40 4.48
C VAL A 216 5.23 0.62 3.82
N TYR A 217 6.08 1.48 4.41
CA TYR A 217 7.43 1.70 3.90
C TYR A 217 8.27 0.43 3.97
N ASP A 218 8.22 -0.30 5.08
CA ASP A 218 8.97 -1.54 5.25
C ASP A 218 8.65 -2.57 4.15
N ILE A 219 7.36 -2.84 3.93
CA ILE A 219 6.92 -3.85 2.95
C ILE A 219 7.14 -3.38 1.51
N ALA A 220 6.82 -2.12 1.21
CA ALA A 220 6.99 -1.59 -0.14
C ALA A 220 8.46 -1.59 -0.56
N ASP A 221 9.38 -1.30 0.38
CA ASP A 221 10.81 -1.19 0.08
C ASP A 221 11.46 -2.50 -0.38
N ILE A 222 10.89 -3.64 0.02
CA ILE A 222 11.33 -4.98 -0.40
C ILE A 222 11.20 -5.12 -1.92
N ILE A 223 10.06 -4.74 -2.49
CA ILE A 223 9.74 -4.97 -3.92
C ILE A 223 9.92 -3.73 -4.82
N LYS A 224 10.22 -2.57 -4.21
CA LYS A 224 10.32 -1.26 -4.88
C LYS A 224 11.28 -1.24 -6.07
N PHE A 225 12.45 -1.85 -5.92
CA PHE A 225 13.50 -1.85 -6.94
C PHE A 225 13.38 -2.98 -7.98
N GLU A 226 12.58 -4.01 -7.70
CA GLU A 226 12.25 -5.06 -8.66
C GLU A 226 11.21 -4.58 -9.68
N THR A 227 10.32 -3.66 -9.26
CA THR A 227 9.11 -3.34 -10.01
C THR A 227 9.06 -1.88 -10.46
N VAL A 228 8.71 -0.96 -9.56
CA VAL A 228 8.24 0.38 -9.93
C VAL A 228 9.37 1.38 -10.23
N VAL A 229 10.52 1.26 -9.55
CA VAL A 229 11.63 2.22 -9.75
C VAL A 229 12.29 2.09 -11.12
N PRO A 230 12.63 0.89 -11.63
CA PRO A 230 13.17 0.77 -13.00
C PRO A 230 12.24 1.39 -14.05
N LYS A 231 10.93 1.22 -13.91
CA LYS A 231 9.94 1.81 -14.82
C LYS A 231 9.90 3.34 -14.72
N ALA A 232 10.08 3.91 -13.53
CA ALA A 232 10.21 5.36 -13.36
C ALA A 232 11.42 5.93 -14.13
N PHE A 233 12.57 5.22 -14.13
CA PHE A 233 13.73 5.60 -14.93
C PHE A 233 13.47 5.49 -16.44
N GLU A 234 12.80 4.42 -16.87
CA GLU A 234 12.40 4.24 -18.28
C GLU A 234 11.52 5.39 -18.79
N ILE A 235 10.54 5.80 -17.99
CA ILE A 235 9.62 6.89 -18.35
C ILE A 235 10.35 8.23 -18.31
N ALA A 236 11.13 8.50 -17.26
CA ALA A 236 11.87 9.74 -17.14
C ALA A 236 12.84 9.97 -18.31
N ARG A 237 13.45 8.90 -18.85
CA ARG A 237 14.30 8.96 -20.05
C ARG A 237 13.59 9.57 -21.26
N ARG A 238 12.28 9.33 -21.41
CA ARG A 238 11.48 9.85 -22.53
C ARG A 238 11.15 11.33 -22.40
N ASN A 239 11.36 11.90 -21.21
CA ASN A 239 11.01 13.28 -20.86
C ASN A 239 9.57 13.67 -21.28
N PRO A 240 8.55 12.92 -20.82
CA PRO A 240 7.16 13.18 -21.18
C PRO A 240 6.67 14.51 -20.59
N ALA A 241 5.61 15.07 -21.18
CA ALA A 241 4.96 16.28 -20.67
C ALA A 241 4.22 16.02 -19.34
N GLU A 242 3.60 14.84 -19.19
CA GLU A 242 2.84 14.43 -18.00
C GLU A 242 3.46 13.14 -17.40
N PRO A 243 4.68 13.22 -16.81
CA PRO A 243 5.42 12.05 -16.34
C PRO A 243 4.66 11.24 -15.29
N ASP A 244 3.88 11.93 -14.47
CA ASP A 244 3.08 11.38 -13.41
C ASP A 244 1.96 10.46 -13.94
N ARG A 245 1.23 10.89 -14.98
CA ARG A 245 0.15 10.12 -15.60
C ARG A 245 0.69 8.85 -16.24
N ASP A 246 1.79 8.97 -16.97
CA ASP A 246 2.45 7.83 -17.62
C ASP A 246 2.95 6.81 -16.59
N VAL A 247 3.52 7.28 -15.48
CA VAL A 247 3.95 6.43 -14.36
C VAL A 247 2.77 5.72 -13.71
N ARG A 248 1.65 6.41 -13.44
CA ARG A 248 0.46 5.79 -12.84
C ARG A 248 -0.08 4.65 -13.70
N ILE A 249 -0.20 4.87 -15.00
CA ILE A 249 -0.63 3.86 -15.97
C ILE A 249 0.34 2.66 -15.96
N ALA A 250 1.64 2.93 -16.01
CA ALA A 250 2.65 1.87 -16.02
C ALA A 250 2.67 1.07 -14.71
N CYS A 251 2.52 1.72 -13.55
CA CYS A 251 2.41 1.05 -12.26
C CYS A 251 1.19 0.14 -12.20
N ARG A 252 0.01 0.60 -12.66
CA ARG A 252 -1.19 -0.24 -12.76
C ARG A 252 -0.94 -1.49 -13.60
N ASP A 253 -0.29 -1.33 -14.76
CA ASP A 253 -0.01 -2.44 -15.66
C ASP A 253 1.03 -3.42 -15.08
N ILE A 254 2.03 -2.92 -14.34
CA ILE A 254 2.99 -3.72 -13.56
C ILE A 254 2.26 -4.51 -12.47
N PHE A 255 1.39 -3.88 -11.69
CA PHE A 255 0.70 -4.57 -10.59
C PHE A 255 -0.22 -5.67 -11.10
N ARG A 256 -0.89 -5.45 -12.23
CA ARG A 256 -1.72 -6.45 -12.90
C ARG A 256 -0.89 -7.61 -13.44
N SER A 257 0.12 -7.33 -14.27
CA SER A 257 0.94 -8.36 -14.92
C SER A 257 1.79 -9.16 -13.92
N GLY A 258 2.34 -8.48 -12.91
CA GLY A 258 3.14 -9.07 -11.83
C GLY A 258 2.33 -9.71 -10.71
N LYS A 259 0.99 -9.61 -10.74
CA LYS A 259 0.06 -10.06 -9.69
C LYS A 259 0.45 -9.55 -8.29
N THR A 260 0.83 -8.27 -8.19
CA THR A 260 1.42 -7.70 -6.97
C THR A 260 0.50 -7.84 -5.76
N LEU A 261 -0.81 -7.59 -5.91
CA LEU A 261 -1.77 -7.76 -4.80
C LEU A 261 -1.82 -9.19 -4.26
N ALA A 262 -1.75 -10.19 -5.14
CA ALA A 262 -1.74 -11.60 -4.75
C ALA A 262 -0.45 -12.02 -4.03
N LYS A 263 0.64 -11.26 -4.21
CA LYS A 263 1.94 -11.51 -3.58
C LYS A 263 2.13 -10.75 -2.27
N LEU A 264 1.49 -9.58 -2.09
CA LEU A 264 1.69 -8.71 -0.94
C LEU A 264 1.24 -9.34 0.38
N ILE A 265 0.05 -9.97 0.43
CA ILE A 265 -0.41 -10.60 1.68
C ILE A 265 0.51 -11.75 2.09
N PRO A 266 0.86 -12.73 1.21
CA PRO A 266 1.84 -13.76 1.56
C PRO A 266 3.21 -13.19 1.99
N LEU A 267 3.67 -12.11 1.34
CA LEU A 267 4.92 -11.43 1.70
C LEU A 267 4.85 -10.87 3.13
N ILE A 268 3.75 -10.20 3.49
CA ILE A 268 3.54 -9.66 4.84
C ILE A 268 3.56 -10.78 5.88
N GLU A 269 2.85 -11.88 5.62
CA GLU A 269 2.82 -13.04 6.53
C GLU A 269 4.20 -13.69 6.67
N ASP A 270 4.96 -13.88 5.57
CA ASP A 270 6.32 -14.45 5.60
C ASP A 270 7.30 -13.55 6.38
N VAL A 271 7.18 -12.22 6.21
CA VAL A 271 7.98 -11.25 6.95
C VAL A 271 7.72 -11.34 8.45
N LEU A 272 6.46 -11.40 8.87
CA LEU A 272 6.10 -11.44 10.29
C LEU A 272 6.35 -12.82 10.92
N ALA A 273 6.17 -13.90 10.16
CA ALA A 273 6.42 -15.26 10.60
C ALA A 273 7.88 -15.51 11.00
N ALA A 274 8.82 -14.73 10.47
CA ALA A 274 10.24 -14.77 10.87
C ALA A 274 10.48 -14.41 12.35
N GLY A 275 9.50 -13.82 13.04
CA GLY A 275 9.55 -13.69 14.49
C GLY A 275 9.50 -15.03 15.24
N GLU A 276 9.11 -16.13 14.57
CA GLU A 276 9.07 -17.49 15.13
C GLU A 276 8.18 -17.60 16.39
N ILE A 277 7.13 -16.77 16.45
CA ILE A 277 6.11 -16.83 17.50
C ILE A 277 4.75 -17.14 16.89
N GLN A 278 3.90 -17.82 17.66
CA GLN A 278 2.48 -17.94 17.31
C GLN A 278 1.75 -16.64 17.69
N PRO A 279 0.62 -16.32 17.02
CA PRO A 279 -0.28 -15.26 17.45
C PRO A 279 -0.61 -15.39 18.94
N PRO A 280 -0.60 -14.29 19.72
CA PRO A 280 -0.92 -14.35 21.13
C PRO A 280 -2.36 -14.86 21.33
N LEU A 281 -2.51 -15.82 22.23
CA LEU A 281 -3.82 -16.30 22.64
C LEU A 281 -4.58 -15.20 23.41
N PRO A 282 -5.92 -15.18 23.36
CA PRO A 282 -6.70 -14.32 24.24
C PRO A 282 -6.39 -14.61 25.73
N PRO A 283 -6.46 -13.59 26.62
CA PRO A 283 -6.38 -13.80 28.07
C PRO A 283 -7.37 -14.87 28.55
N GLU A 284 -6.99 -15.67 29.55
CA GLU A 284 -7.83 -16.79 30.06
C GLU A 284 -9.19 -16.33 30.62
N ASP A 285 -9.26 -15.10 31.11
CA ASP A 285 -10.47 -14.45 31.62
C ASP A 285 -11.33 -13.79 30.52
N SER A 286 -10.94 -13.94 29.25
CA SER A 286 -11.70 -13.38 28.12
C SER A 286 -13.06 -14.05 27.97
N GLN A 287 -14.10 -13.23 27.90
CA GLN A 287 -15.44 -13.69 27.53
C GLN A 287 -15.43 -14.20 26.08
N PRO A 288 -16.17 -15.28 25.77
CA PRO A 288 -16.33 -15.73 24.39
C PRO A 288 -17.01 -14.65 23.54
N ILE A 289 -16.80 -14.69 22.22
CA ILE A 289 -17.40 -13.73 21.29
C ILE A 289 -18.93 -13.81 21.40
N ALA A 290 -19.55 -12.73 21.90
CA ALA A 290 -21.00 -12.70 22.18
C ALA A 290 -21.87 -12.86 20.93
N ILE A 291 -21.38 -12.43 19.76
CA ILE A 291 -22.06 -12.56 18.46
C ILE A 291 -21.07 -13.22 17.48
N PRO A 292 -21.33 -14.47 17.05
CA PRO A 292 -20.45 -15.15 16.10
C PRO A 292 -20.28 -14.34 14.82
N LEU A 293 -19.06 -14.25 14.31
CA LEU A 293 -18.79 -13.59 13.03
C LEU A 293 -19.45 -14.41 11.89
N PRO A 294 -20.08 -13.74 10.90
CA PRO A 294 -20.56 -14.42 9.70
C PRO A 294 -19.41 -15.11 8.95
N ILE A 295 -19.70 -16.21 8.25
CA ILE A 295 -18.74 -16.88 7.35
C ILE A 295 -18.36 -15.88 6.25
N ALA A 296 -17.09 -15.46 6.24
CA ALA A 296 -16.57 -14.49 5.28
C ALA A 296 -16.17 -15.17 3.96
N LEU A 297 -16.51 -14.53 2.83
CA LEU A 297 -16.08 -14.93 1.48
C LEU A 297 -14.74 -14.27 1.05
N GLY A 298 -14.31 -13.23 1.77
CA GLY A 298 -13.09 -12.47 1.49
C GLY A 298 -11.86 -12.98 2.23
N ASP A 299 -10.72 -12.29 2.07
CA ASP A 299 -9.49 -12.57 2.81
C ASP A 299 -9.68 -12.46 4.33
N SER A 300 -8.83 -13.15 5.09
CA SER A 300 -8.96 -13.35 6.54
C SER A 300 -8.96 -12.09 7.42
N GLY A 301 -8.70 -10.90 6.86
CA GLY A 301 -8.76 -9.61 7.56
C GLY A 301 -9.92 -8.69 7.12
N HIS A 302 -10.81 -9.12 6.22
CA HIS A 302 -12.02 -8.35 5.90
C HIS A 302 -13.05 -8.42 7.02
N ARG A 303 -13.80 -7.33 7.23
CA ARG A 303 -14.99 -7.35 8.10
C ARG A 303 -16.05 -8.22 7.43
N SER A 304 -16.55 -9.20 8.16
CA SER A 304 -17.88 -9.77 7.92
C SER A 304 -18.88 -8.95 8.74
N THR A 305 -19.74 -8.19 8.04
CA THR A 305 -20.87 -7.45 8.63
C THR A 305 -22.17 -8.16 8.31
#